data_AF-A0AAD7ZQ03-F1
#
_entry.id   AF-A0AAD7ZQ03-F1
#
_cell.length_a   1.000
_cell.length_b   1.000
_cell.length_c   1.000
_cell.angle_alpha   90.00
_cell.angle_beta   90.00
_cell.angle_gamma   90.00
#
_symmetry.space_group_name_H-M   'P 1'
#
loop_
_entity.id
_entity.type
_entity.pdbx_description
1 polymer ?
#
loop_
_entity_poly.entity_id
_entity_poly.type
_entity_poly.pdbx_seq_one_letter_code
_entity_poly.pdbx_strand_id
1 'polypeptide(L)' 'HPNLKIFMTHCGVSSLQEIMHVGIPVIVIPIFGDQVHNCKKLEEEGAGVILDYDYITVESITSAIQEVLLPK' A
#
# COMPACT_ATOMS: atom_id res chain seq x y z
N HIS A 1 15.92 0.14 2.95
CA HIS A 1 17.02 -0.74 2.46
C HIS A 1 17.01 -0.72 0.92
N PRO A 2 18.16 -0.66 0.23
CA PRO A 2 18.20 -0.52 -1.25
C PRO A 2 17.54 -1.66 -2.03
N ASN A 3 17.45 -2.86 -1.43
CA ASN A 3 16.78 -4.01 -2.03
C ASN A 3 15.27 -4.10 -1.71
N LEU A 4 14.71 -3.15 -0.96
CA LEU A 4 13.28 -3.11 -0.69
C LEU A 4 12.54 -2.67 -1.97
N LYS A 5 11.61 -3.51 -2.44
CA LYS A 5 10.89 -3.28 -3.70
C LYS A 5 9.42 -2.95 -3.52
N ILE A 6 8.80 -3.48 -2.46
CA ILE A 6 7.39 -3.24 -2.11
C ILE A 6 7.30 -3.12 -0.60
N PHE A 7 6.42 -2.24 -0.14
CA PHE A 7 6.01 -2.19 1.25
C PHE A 7 4.50 -2.49 1.36
N MET A 8 4.13 -3.47 2.18
CA MET A 8 2.73 -3.80 2.44
C MET A 8 2.36 -3.37 3.86
N THR A 9 1.27 -2.63 4.04
CA THR A 9 0.89 -2.09 5.35
C THR A 9 -0.61 -1.95 5.55
N HIS A 10 -1.02 -1.89 6.81
CA HIS A 10 -2.37 -1.50 7.22
C HIS A 10 -2.54 0.02 7.31
N CYS A 11 -1.52 0.82 6.96
CA CYS A 11 -1.64 2.29 6.88
C CYS A 11 -1.76 3.01 8.22
N GLY A 12 -1.15 2.47 9.27
CA GLY A 12 -0.94 3.22 10.51
C GLY A 12 -0.08 4.47 10.25
N VAL A 13 -0.28 5.50 11.07
CA VAL A 13 0.38 6.82 10.93
C VAL A 13 1.91 6.71 10.80
N SER A 14 2.54 5.83 11.59
CA SER A 14 4.00 5.62 11.52
C SER A 14 4.44 5.02 10.19
N SER A 15 3.73 4.02 9.67
CA SER A 15 4.01 3.44 8.36
C SER A 15 3.84 4.46 7.24
N LEU A 16 2.82 5.31 7.32
CA LEU A 16 2.58 6.38 6.35
C LEU A 16 3.79 7.31 6.25
N GLN A 17 4.35 7.73 7.39
CA GLN A 17 5.54 8.59 7.42
C GLN A 17 6.77 7.93 6.78
N GLU A 18 6.97 6.64 7.01
CA GLU A 18 8.07 5.88 6.40
C GLU A 18 7.92 5.80 4.88
N ILE A 19 6.71 5.51 4.40
CA ILE A 19 6.40 5.36 2.97
C ILE A 19 6.63 6.67 2.22
N MET A 20 6.11 7.78 2.75
CA MET A 20 6.23 9.11 2.16
C MET A 20 7.69 9.53 1.97
N HIS A 21 8.60 9.02 2.79
CA HIS A 21 10.02 9.34 2.72
C HIS A 21 10.79 8.45 1.73
N VAL A 22 10.37 7.20 1.54
CA VAL A 22 11.14 6.18 0.81
C VAL A 22 10.74 6.09 -0.67
N GLY A 23 9.55 6.56 -1.05
CA GLY A 23 9.14 6.68 -2.46
C GLY A 23 9.08 5.33 -3.19
N ILE A 24 8.84 4.25 -2.44
CA ILE A 24 8.68 2.90 -2.99
C ILE A 24 7.21 2.58 -3.19
N PRO A 25 6.87 1.68 -4.14
CA PRO A 25 5.49 1.26 -4.33
C PRO A 25 4.91 0.59 -3.08
N VAL A 26 3.65 0.89 -2.78
CA VAL A 26 2.97 0.42 -1.57
C VAL A 26 1.69 -0.33 -1.88
N ILE A 27 1.47 -1.42 -1.16
CA ILE A 27 0.18 -2.11 -1.10
C ILE A 27 -0.42 -1.87 0.28
N VAL A 28 -1.67 -1.44 0.32
CA VAL A 28 -2.32 -1.02 1.55
C VAL A 28 -3.56 -1.87 1.81
N ILE A 29 -3.69 -2.40 3.03
CA ILE A 29 -4.82 -3.23 3.46
C ILE A 29 -5.35 -2.65 4.76
N PRO A 30 -6.21 -1.62 4.70
CA PRO A 30 -6.80 -1.02 5.90
C PRO A 30 -7.67 -2.06 6.61
N ILE A 31 -7.52 -2.20 7.92
CA ILE A 31 -8.26 -3.19 8.72
C ILE A 31 -9.34 -2.48 9.55
N PHE A 32 -9.02 -1.39 10.25
CA PHE A 32 -9.99 -0.66 11.07
C PHE A 32 -9.54 0.75 11.45
N GLY A 33 -10.50 1.55 11.94
CA GLY A 33 -10.22 2.84 12.57
C GLY A 33 -9.77 3.92 11.57
N ASP A 34 -8.71 4.64 11.93
CA ASP A 34 -8.15 5.77 11.18
C ASP A 34 -7.38 5.35 9.92
N GLN A 35 -7.07 4.06 9.79
CA GLN A 35 -6.29 3.49 8.68
C GLN A 35 -6.87 3.88 7.33
N VAL A 36 -8.19 3.73 7.12
CA VAL A 36 -8.86 4.09 5.86
C VAL A 36 -8.66 5.57 5.50
N HIS A 37 -8.68 6.45 6.50
CA HIS A 37 -8.46 7.87 6.30
C HIS A 37 -6.99 8.17 5.97
N ASN A 38 -6.05 7.52 6.66
CA ASN A 38 -4.63 7.69 6.41
C ASN A 38 -4.24 7.30 4.97
N CYS A 39 -4.93 6.31 4.38
CA CYS A 39 -4.61 5.81 3.05
C CYS A 39 -5.18 6.64 1.91
N LYS A 40 -6.23 7.45 2.16
CA LYS A 40 -6.72 8.39 1.16
C LYS A 40 -5.62 9.29 0.61
N LYS A 41 -4.68 9.69 1.47
CA LYS A 41 -3.54 10.50 1.05
C LYS A 41 -2.60 9.76 0.09
N LEU A 42 -2.39 8.45 0.30
CA LEU A 42 -1.61 7.60 -0.61
C LEU A 42 -2.32 7.40 -1.96
N GLU A 43 -3.65 7.26 -1.93
CA GLU A 43 -4.47 7.12 -3.14
C GLU A 43 -4.46 8.42 -3.97
N GLU A 44 -4.64 9.57 -3.32
CA GLU A 44 -4.59 10.89 -3.96
C GLU A 44 -3.23 11.18 -4.62
N GLU A 45 -2.14 10.70 -4.01
CA GLU A 45 -0.79 10.83 -4.54
C GLU A 45 -0.43 9.75 -5.60
N GLY A 46 -1.33 8.79 -5.84
CA GLY A 46 -1.11 7.68 -6.78
C GLY A 46 0.05 6.75 -6.38
N ALA A 47 0.39 6.74 -5.08
CA ALA A 47 1.61 6.12 -4.56
C ALA A 47 1.42 4.65 -4.11
N GLY A 48 0.22 4.08 -4.27
CA GLY A 48 -0.02 2.69 -3.90
C GLY A 48 -1.36 2.11 -4.37
N VAL A 49 -1.51 0.79 -4.16
CA VAL A 49 -2.72 0.02 -4.41
C VAL A 49 -3.41 -0.27 -3.08
N ILE A 50 -4.70 0.03 -2.97
CA ILE A 50 -5.51 -0.29 -1.79
C ILE A 50 -6.29 -1.59 -2.07
N LEU A 51 -6.15 -2.56 -1.17
CA LEU A 51 -6.95 -3.78 -1.16
C LEU A 51 -7.96 -3.71 -0.02
N ASP A 52 -9.17 -4.17 -0.31
CA ASP A 52 -10.21 -4.35 0.71
C ASP A 52 -9.88 -5.60 1.54
N TYR A 53 -9.82 -5.42 2.86
CA TYR A 53 -9.54 -6.49 3.82
C TYR A 53 -10.58 -7.61 3.74
N ASP A 54 -11.86 -7.27 3.51
CA ASP A 54 -12.94 -8.27 3.48
C ASP A 54 -12.92 -9.14 2.21
N TYR A 55 -12.22 -8.70 1.16
CA TYR A 55 -12.15 -9.37 -0.13
C TYR A 55 -10.72 -9.76 -0.52
N ILE A 56 -9.80 -9.86 0.45
CA ILE A 56 -8.42 -10.22 0.17
C ILE A 56 -8.29 -11.71 -0.19
N THR A 57 -7.62 -11.99 -1.31
CA THR A 57 -7.31 -13.34 -1.77
C THR A 57 -5.86 -13.41 -2.22
N VAL A 58 -5.35 -14.61 -2.48
CA VAL A 58 -4.00 -14.79 -3.04
C VAL A 58 -3.89 -14.11 -4.40
N GLU A 59 -4.95 -14.19 -5.20
CA GLU A 59 -5.03 -13.58 -6.52
C GLU A 59 -5.02 -12.05 -6.44
N SER A 60 -5.78 -11.46 -5.50
CA SER A 60 -5.80 -10.00 -5.35
C SER A 60 -4.44 -9.45 -4.89
N ILE A 61 -3.76 -10.14 -3.96
CA ILE A 61 -2.40 -9.80 -3.54
C ILE A 61 -1.41 -9.93 -4.71
N THR A 62 -1.48 -11.04 -5.45
CA THR A 62 -0.57 -11.30 -6.58
C THR A 62 -0.75 -10.24 -7.66
N SER A 63 -2.00 -9.87 -7.95
CA SER A 63 -2.33 -8.82 -8.93
C SER A 63 -1.81 -7.46 -8.47
N ALA A 64 -2.01 -7.10 -7.20
CA ALA A 64 -1.49 -5.86 -6.63
C ALA A 64 0.05 -5.80 -6.69
N ILE A 65 0.74 -6.90 -6.38
CA ILE A 65 2.20 -7.01 -6.50
C ILE A 65 2.66 -6.80 -7.95
N GLN A 66 1.98 -7.40 -8.91
CA GLN A 66 2.30 -7.23 -10.33
C GLN A 66 2.05 -5.78 -10.78
N GLU A 67 0.95 -5.17 -10.36
CA GLU A 67 0.62 -3.78 -10.69
C GLU A 67 1.66 -2.79 -10.16
N VAL A 68 2.13 -2.97 -8.93
CA VAL A 68 3.07 -2.03 -8.31
C VAL A 68 4.53 -2.25 -8.75
N LEU A 69 4.89 -3.44 -9.23
CA LEU A 69 6.25 -3.75 -9.67
C LEU A 69 6.49 -3.57 -11.17
N LEU A 70 5.46 -3.76 -11.99
CA LEU A 70 5.61 -3.69 -13.43
C LEU A 70 5.38 -2.24 -13.90
N PRO A 71 6.29 -1.65 -14.71
CA PRO A 71 6.05 -0.34 -15.29
C PRO A 71 4.83 -0.39 -16.22
N LYS A 72 3.98 0.64 -16.13
CA LYS A 72 2.86 0.87 -17.06
C LYS A 72 3.35 1.25 -18.46
#